data_AF-A0A5C9BIG1-F1
#
_entry.id   AF-A0A5C9BIG1-F1
#
_cell.length_a   1.000
_cell.length_b   1.000
_cell.length_c   1.000
_cell.angle_alpha   90.00
_cell.angle_beta   90.00
_cell.angle_gamma   90.00
#
_symmetry.space_group_name_H-M   'P 1'
#
loop_
_entity.id
_entity.type
_entity.pdbx_description
1 polymer ?
#
loop_
_entity_poly.entity_id
_entity_poly.type
_entity_poly.pdbx_seq_one_letter_code
_entity_poly.pdbx_strand_id
1 'polypeptide(L)'
;MNDTEGYDWDTFFPRCAAVVDTLFNIYPNANEQLRIFEVTLRYIDADNLLGSSALDFLQGLKVSVNLPQTLFAGGRIDGKNLGIGLSLAYQTLQPKGIFQVSYNQGHKNEQNALIWETQVLSRGADAPRQPQEIKAWLKEAHDTTHDWFFRQIDGELLEKYK
;
A
#
# COMPACT_ATOMS: atom_id res chain seq x y z
N MET A 1 5.90 -6.61 -11.74
CA MET A 1 5.46 -7.98 -11.38
C MET A 1 4.22 -7.82 -10.53
N ASN A 2 3.24 -8.71 -10.66
CA ASN A 2 2.01 -8.70 -9.86
C ASN A 2 1.75 -10.12 -9.35
N ASP A 3 1.20 -10.26 -8.14
CA ASP A 3 0.77 -11.54 -7.57
C ASP A 3 -0.54 -11.30 -6.81
N THR A 4 -1.56 -12.11 -7.06
CA THR A 4 -2.95 -11.80 -6.69
C THR A 4 -3.63 -12.88 -5.87
N GLU A 5 -3.12 -14.11 -5.85
CA GLU A 5 -3.75 -15.24 -5.15
C GLU A 5 -2.68 -16.02 -4.38
N GLY A 6 -2.87 -16.19 -3.06
CA GLY A 6 -1.93 -16.92 -2.22
C GLY A 6 -0.56 -16.25 -2.11
N TYR A 7 -0.55 -14.91 -2.06
CA TYR A 7 0.68 -14.13 -1.90
C TYR A 7 1.48 -14.60 -0.69
N ASP A 8 2.78 -14.83 -0.93
CA ASP A 8 3.77 -15.11 0.10
C ASP A 8 5.08 -14.40 -0.28
N TRP A 9 5.61 -13.60 0.64
CA TRP A 9 6.81 -12.80 0.40
C TRP A 9 8.02 -13.67 0.06
N ASP A 10 8.17 -14.81 0.74
CA ASP A 10 9.33 -15.69 0.57
C ASP A 10 9.38 -16.34 -0.82
N THR A 11 8.23 -16.47 -1.49
CA THR A 11 8.15 -16.92 -2.89
C THR A 11 8.09 -15.76 -3.89
N PHE A 12 7.53 -14.62 -3.50
CA PHE A 12 7.41 -13.44 -4.36
C PHE A 12 8.76 -12.72 -4.57
N PHE A 13 9.54 -12.53 -3.51
CA PHE A 13 10.83 -11.82 -3.57
C PHE A 13 11.82 -12.49 -4.55
N PRO A 14 12.06 -13.82 -4.53
CA PRO A 14 12.96 -14.46 -5.48
C PRO A 14 12.55 -14.25 -6.94
N ARG A 15 11.24 -14.21 -7.24
CA ARG A 15 10.73 -13.95 -8.59
C ARG A 15 10.98 -12.49 -9.00
N CYS A 16 10.79 -11.53 -8.10
CA CYS A 16 11.16 -10.13 -8.34
C CYS A 16 12.65 -9.99 -8.61
N ALA A 17 13.50 -10.62 -7.80
CA ALA A 17 14.95 -10.59 -7.96
C ALA A 17 15.38 -11.18 -9.31
N ALA A 18 14.77 -12.30 -9.74
CA ALA A 18 15.03 -12.90 -11.04
C ALA A 18 14.62 -11.99 -12.21
N VAL A 19 13.51 -11.24 -12.09
CA VAL A 19 13.11 -10.24 -13.09
C VAL A 19 14.12 -9.10 -13.17
N VAL A 20 14.60 -8.60 -12.03
CA VAL A 20 15.64 -7.56 -11.99
C VAL A 20 16.92 -8.06 -12.66
N ASP A 21 17.38 -9.27 -12.33
CA ASP A 21 18.57 -9.85 -12.96
C ASP A 21 18.39 -10.02 -14.46
N THR A 22 17.24 -10.54 -14.88
CA THR A 22 16.92 -10.72 -16.30
C THR A 22 16.93 -9.39 -17.04
N LEU A 23 16.32 -8.35 -16.47
CA LEU A 23 16.29 -7.01 -17.07
C LEU A 23 17.70 -6.47 -17.33
N PHE A 24 18.60 -6.56 -16.35
CA PHE A 24 19.97 -6.05 -16.52
C PHE A 24 20.85 -6.93 -17.40
N ASN A 25 20.58 -8.24 -17.46
CA ASN A 25 21.30 -9.15 -18.34
C ASN A 25 20.95 -8.96 -19.82
N ILE A 26 19.69 -8.62 -20.15
CA ILE A 26 19.23 -8.47 -21.53
C ILE A 26 19.35 -7.05 -22.07
N TYR A 27 19.41 -6.04 -21.18
CA TYR A 27 19.47 -4.64 -21.60
C TYR A 27 20.91 -4.24 -21.99
N PRO A 28 21.14 -3.72 -23.21
CA PRO A 28 22.49 -3.35 -23.66
C PRO A 28 23.15 -2.32 -22.73
N ASN A 29 24.33 -2.65 -22.22
CA ASN A 29 25.08 -1.79 -21.28
C ASN A 29 24.22 -1.29 -20.11
N ALA A 30 23.37 -2.16 -19.53
CA ALA A 30 22.40 -1.79 -18.50
C ALA A 30 23.00 -0.94 -17.37
N ASN A 31 24.19 -1.29 -16.90
CA ASN A 31 24.85 -0.58 -15.79
C ASN A 31 25.15 0.90 -16.10
N GLU A 32 25.23 1.28 -17.38
CA GLU A 32 25.55 2.64 -17.83
C GLU A 32 24.34 3.36 -18.44
N GLN A 33 23.48 2.62 -19.15
CA GLN A 33 22.42 3.18 -19.99
C GLN A 33 21.02 3.02 -19.40
N LEU A 34 20.78 1.98 -18.60
CA LEU A 34 19.46 1.77 -18.00
C LEU A 34 19.26 2.77 -16.86
N ARG A 35 18.29 3.67 -17.05
CA ARG A 35 17.93 4.67 -16.04
C ARG A 35 16.64 4.26 -15.35
N ILE A 36 16.78 3.74 -14.13
CA ILE A 36 15.64 3.49 -13.25
C ILE A 36 15.14 4.84 -12.74
N PHE A 37 13.98 5.28 -13.24
CA PHE A 37 13.37 6.54 -12.82
C PHE A 37 12.54 6.38 -11.56
N GLU A 38 11.90 5.23 -11.40
CA GLU A 38 11.03 4.91 -10.27
C GLU A 38 11.07 3.42 -9.98
N VAL A 39 11.03 3.08 -8.70
CA VAL A 39 10.71 1.73 -8.22
C VAL A 39 9.58 1.85 -7.21
N THR A 40 8.60 0.97 -7.31
CA THR A 40 7.39 0.97 -6.51
C THR A 40 7.06 -0.45 -6.07
N LEU A 41 6.75 -0.62 -4.79
CA LEU A 41 6.20 -1.83 -4.19
C LEU A 41 4.84 -1.48 -3.60
N ARG A 42 3.85 -2.31 -3.88
CA ARG A 42 2.45 -2.02 -3.56
C ARG A 42 1.76 -3.28 -3.04
N TYR A 43 1.02 -3.12 -1.96
CA TYR A 43 0.08 -4.09 -1.41
C TYR A 43 -1.33 -3.52 -1.55
N ILE A 44 -2.23 -4.33 -2.09
CA ILE A 44 -3.66 -3.98 -2.21
C ILE A 44 -4.43 -5.07 -1.48
N ASP A 45 -5.19 -4.65 -0.49
CA ASP A 45 -6.03 -5.52 0.31
C ASP A 45 -7.47 -5.03 0.22
N ALA A 46 -8.41 -5.94 0.47
CA ALA A 46 -9.82 -5.60 0.46
C ALA A 46 -10.61 -6.49 1.41
N ASP A 47 -11.55 -5.90 2.12
CA ASP A 47 -12.49 -6.62 2.98
C ASP A 47 -13.91 -6.12 2.88
N ASN A 48 -14.84 -7.07 2.94
CA ASN A 48 -16.26 -6.79 2.87
C ASN A 48 -16.71 -6.03 4.11
N LEU A 49 -17.54 -5.01 3.91
CA LEU A 49 -18.06 -4.19 5.01
C LEU A 49 -19.15 -4.92 5.82
N LEU A 50 -19.80 -5.95 5.25
CA LEU A 50 -20.78 -6.81 5.93
C LEU A 50 -21.85 -6.05 6.77
N GLY A 51 -22.25 -4.86 6.31
CA GLY A 51 -23.24 -4.00 6.99
C GLY A 51 -22.66 -2.89 7.87
N SER A 52 -21.35 -2.88 8.15
CA SER A 52 -20.64 -1.74 8.75
C SER A 52 -20.44 -0.60 7.75
N SER A 53 -20.25 0.63 8.23
CA SER A 53 -19.81 1.73 7.36
C SER A 53 -18.31 1.67 7.11
N ALA A 54 -17.83 2.28 6.02
CA ALA A 54 -16.40 2.38 5.76
C ALA A 54 -15.64 3.13 6.87
N LEU A 55 -16.28 4.11 7.52
CA LEU A 55 -15.70 4.82 8.66
C LEU A 55 -15.55 3.91 9.89
N ASP A 56 -16.52 3.04 10.16
CA ASP A 56 -16.44 2.09 11.27
C ASP A 56 -15.31 1.07 11.02
N PHE A 57 -15.18 0.59 9.79
CA PHE A 57 -14.09 -0.32 9.43
C PHE A 57 -12.71 0.34 9.62
N LEU A 58 -12.57 1.60 9.21
CA LEU A 58 -11.33 2.35 9.39
C LEU A 58 -10.93 2.50 10.86
N GLN A 59 -11.90 2.60 11.77
CA GLN A 59 -11.59 2.62 13.21
C GLN A 59 -10.94 1.31 13.67
N GLY A 60 -11.36 0.16 13.13
CA GLY A 60 -10.68 -1.12 13.34
C GLY A 60 -9.22 -1.11 12.85
N LEU A 61 -8.95 -0.40 11.75
CA LEU A 61 -7.60 -0.12 11.24
C LEU A 61 -6.90 1.04 11.97
N LYS A 62 -7.40 1.48 13.13
CA LYS A 62 -6.88 2.63 13.91
C LYS A 62 -6.79 3.94 13.11
N VAL A 63 -7.60 4.10 12.07
CA VAL A 63 -7.72 5.33 11.28
C VAL A 63 -9.03 6.02 11.66
N SER A 64 -8.94 7.28 12.09
CA SER A 64 -10.10 8.08 12.47
C SER A 64 -10.25 9.29 11.56
N VAL A 65 -11.40 9.42 10.92
CA VAL A 65 -11.79 10.61 10.14
C VAL A 65 -13.04 11.21 10.78
N ASN A 66 -12.90 12.43 11.31
CA ASN A 66 -13.96 13.08 12.07
C ASN A 66 -14.33 14.42 11.43
N LEU A 67 -15.64 14.65 11.26
CA LEU A 67 -16.20 15.92 10.80
C LEU A 67 -17.04 16.55 11.92
N PRO A 68 -16.92 17.88 12.16
CA PRO A 68 -17.76 18.55 13.16
C PRO A 68 -19.26 18.45 12.82
N GLN A 69 -20.09 18.12 13.83
CA GLN A 69 -21.55 17.99 13.66
C GLN A 69 -22.23 19.27 13.16
N THR A 70 -21.62 20.42 13.44
CA THR A 70 -22.08 21.73 12.95
C THR A 70 -22.11 21.83 11.42
N LEU A 71 -21.34 21.00 10.71
CA LEU A 71 -21.35 20.94 9.24
C LEU A 71 -22.66 20.36 8.67
N PHE A 72 -23.42 19.62 9.48
CA PHE A 72 -24.71 19.03 9.10
C PHE A 72 -25.91 19.84 9.60
N ALA A 73 -25.65 21.00 10.24
CA ALA A 73 -26.71 21.88 10.74
C ALA A 73 -27.56 22.45 9.59
N GLY A 74 -28.84 22.68 9.86
CA GLY A 74 -29.78 23.26 8.88
C GLY A 74 -30.35 22.27 7.86
N GLY A 75 -30.08 20.97 8.00
CA GLY A 75 -30.83 19.89 7.33
C GLY A 75 -30.64 19.80 5.81
N ARG A 76 -29.62 20.47 5.25
CA ARG A 76 -29.31 20.40 3.81
C ARG A 76 -28.45 19.20 3.43
N ILE A 77 -27.76 18.61 4.41
CA ILE A 77 -26.85 17.47 4.24
C ILE A 77 -27.14 16.49 5.39
N ASP A 78 -27.32 15.21 5.08
CA ASP A 78 -27.42 14.15 6.07
C ASP A 78 -26.02 13.86 6.65
N GLY A 79 -25.92 13.65 7.96
CA GLY A 79 -24.66 13.30 8.64
C GLY A 79 -24.16 11.88 8.34
N LYS A 80 -24.96 11.04 7.70
CA LYS A 80 -24.59 9.67 7.31
C LYS A 80 -23.55 9.68 6.19
N ASN A 81 -22.38 9.12 6.46
CA ASN A 81 -21.36 8.90 5.45
C ASN A 81 -21.83 7.87 4.40
N LEU A 82 -21.71 8.22 3.12
CA LEU A 82 -22.06 7.34 2.00
C LEU A 82 -20.84 6.68 1.33
N GLY A 83 -19.63 7.13 1.68
CA GLY A 83 -18.40 6.61 1.13
C GLY A 83 -17.17 7.38 1.60
N ILE A 84 -16.00 6.80 1.36
CA ILE A 84 -14.71 7.38 1.70
C ILE A 84 -13.71 7.21 0.57
N GLY A 85 -12.91 8.25 0.38
CA GLY A 85 -11.65 8.23 -0.36
C GLY A 85 -10.64 9.02 0.46
N LEU A 86 -9.65 8.31 1.01
CA LEU A 86 -8.59 8.89 1.83
C LEU A 86 -7.24 8.49 1.22
N SER A 87 -6.35 9.47 1.02
CA SER A 87 -4.99 9.22 0.58
C SER A 87 -4.04 10.06 1.43
N LEU A 88 -3.04 9.40 2.00
CA LEU A 88 -2.04 9.99 2.88
C LEU A 88 -0.67 9.62 2.33
N ALA A 89 0.26 10.58 2.37
CA ALA A 89 1.63 10.40 1.89
C ALA A 89 2.62 10.93 2.92
N TYR A 90 3.66 10.13 3.17
CA TYR A 90 4.71 10.41 4.14
C TYR A 90 6.07 10.17 3.48
N GLN A 91 7.10 10.88 3.92
CA GLN A 91 8.46 10.58 3.48
C GLN A 91 8.96 9.30 4.16
N THR A 92 9.51 8.36 3.39
CA THR A 92 10.21 7.21 3.96
C THR A 92 11.67 7.54 4.21
N LEU A 93 12.16 7.13 5.38
CA LEU A 93 13.58 7.25 5.72
C LEU A 93 14.40 6.08 5.17
N GLN A 94 13.79 4.89 5.09
CA GLN A 94 14.39 3.67 4.56
C GLN A 94 13.29 2.81 3.90
N PRO A 95 13.39 2.49 2.59
CA PRO A 95 14.27 3.15 1.63
C PRO A 95 13.88 4.62 1.45
N LYS A 96 14.78 5.50 0.99
CA LYS A 96 14.46 6.92 0.77
C LYS A 96 13.36 7.07 -0.29
N GLY A 97 12.29 7.79 0.01
CA GLY A 97 11.18 7.92 -0.93
C GLY A 97 9.88 8.39 -0.28
N ILE A 98 8.77 7.84 -0.73
CA ILE A 98 7.43 8.14 -0.25
C ILE A 98 6.73 6.84 0.15
N PHE A 99 6.16 6.81 1.35
CA PHE A 99 5.17 5.85 1.78
C PHE A 99 3.79 6.46 1.57
N GLN A 100 2.95 5.78 0.82
CA GLN A 100 1.57 6.18 0.57
C GLN A 100 0.64 5.12 1.14
N VAL A 101 -0.42 5.57 1.78
CA VAL A 101 -1.53 4.71 2.19
C VAL A 101 -2.83 5.32 1.71
N SER A 102 -3.70 4.49 1.13
CA SER A 102 -5.02 4.94 0.70
C SER A 102 -6.12 3.97 1.11
N TYR A 103 -7.31 4.52 1.34
CA TYR A 103 -8.52 3.79 1.71
C TYR A 103 -9.66 4.26 0.83
N ASN A 104 -10.29 3.34 0.12
CA ASN A 104 -11.36 3.62 -0.81
C ASN A 104 -12.49 2.60 -0.64
N GLN A 105 -13.73 3.06 -0.76
CA GLN A 105 -14.86 2.14 -0.85
C GLN A 105 -14.96 1.58 -2.28
N GLY A 106 -15.13 0.27 -2.40
CA GLY A 106 -15.26 -0.44 -3.67
C GLY A 106 -16.10 -1.70 -3.55
N HIS A 107 -15.87 -2.67 -4.43
CA HIS A 107 -16.58 -3.95 -4.43
C HIS A 107 -15.58 -5.12 -4.45
N LYS A 108 -15.87 -6.16 -3.66
CA LYS A 108 -15.19 -7.45 -3.67
C LYS A 108 -16.25 -8.55 -3.73
N ASN A 109 -16.22 -9.38 -4.77
CA ASN A 109 -17.22 -10.44 -5.00
C ASN A 109 -18.68 -9.92 -4.93
N GLU A 110 -18.97 -8.83 -5.63
CA GLU A 110 -20.29 -8.15 -5.66
C GLU A 110 -20.77 -7.58 -4.31
N GLN A 111 -19.91 -7.54 -3.28
CA GLN A 111 -20.22 -6.96 -1.98
C GLN A 111 -19.45 -5.66 -1.76
N ASN A 112 -20.07 -4.70 -1.08
CA ASN A 112 -19.38 -3.48 -0.64
C ASN A 112 -18.16 -3.84 0.20
N ALA A 113 -17.02 -3.27 -0.15
CA ALA A 113 -15.75 -3.53 0.49
C ALA A 113 -15.00 -2.22 0.77
N LEU A 114 -14.22 -2.22 1.84
CA LEU A 114 -13.11 -1.28 1.97
C LEU A 114 -11.91 -1.89 1.25
N ILE A 115 -11.33 -1.14 0.33
CA ILE A 115 -10.08 -1.46 -0.36
C ILE A 115 -9.03 -0.51 0.19
N TRP A 116 -7.89 -1.05 0.62
CA TRP A 116 -6.76 -0.22 1.02
C TRP A 116 -5.50 -0.62 0.28
N GLU A 117 -4.65 0.38 0.06
CA GLU A 117 -3.38 0.23 -0.62
C GLU A 117 -2.29 0.78 0.29
N THR A 118 -1.23 0.01 0.50
CA THR A 118 0.04 0.55 1.02
C THR A 118 1.09 0.48 -0.08
N GLN A 119 1.83 1.57 -0.26
CA GLN A 119 2.80 1.71 -1.32
C GLN A 119 4.07 2.37 -0.78
N VAL A 120 5.24 1.79 -1.12
CA VAL A 120 6.53 2.48 -1.00
C VAL A 120 7.04 2.74 -2.40
N LEU A 121 7.47 3.97 -2.67
CA LEU A 121 8.06 4.34 -3.95
C LEU A 121 9.30 5.21 -3.76
N SER A 122 10.28 5.03 -4.63
CA SER A 122 11.45 5.90 -4.74
C SER A 122 11.57 6.38 -6.17
N ARG A 123 11.80 7.68 -6.37
CA ARG A 123 11.82 8.32 -7.69
C ARG A 123 13.02 9.23 -7.84
N GLY A 124 13.52 9.37 -9.07
CA GLY A 124 14.54 10.35 -9.43
C GLY A 124 15.86 10.08 -8.73
N ALA A 125 16.31 10.99 -7.87
CA ALA A 125 17.59 10.86 -7.18
C ALA A 125 17.60 9.73 -6.13
N ASP A 126 16.43 9.39 -5.57
CA ASP A 126 16.29 8.37 -4.54
C ASP A 126 16.04 6.96 -5.12
N ALA A 127 15.79 6.85 -6.43
CA ALA A 127 15.57 5.55 -7.07
C ALA A 127 16.87 4.72 -7.12
N PRO A 128 16.83 3.44 -6.73
CA PRO A 128 17.99 2.55 -6.84
C PRO A 128 18.34 2.32 -8.31
N ARG A 129 19.64 2.23 -8.61
CA ARG A 129 20.14 2.22 -10.00
C ARG A 129 20.73 0.88 -10.41
N GLN A 130 21.30 0.16 -9.46
CA GLN A 130 21.97 -1.11 -9.73
C GLN A 130 21.10 -2.31 -9.31
N PRO A 131 21.27 -3.50 -9.92
CA PRO A 131 20.47 -4.68 -9.61
C PRO A 131 20.42 -4.99 -8.12
N GLN A 132 21.58 -4.91 -7.45
CA GLN A 132 21.68 -5.21 -6.02
C GLN A 132 21.00 -4.14 -5.17
N GLU A 133 21.06 -2.87 -5.58
CA GLU A 133 20.35 -1.77 -4.91
C GLU A 133 18.84 -1.95 -5.04
N ILE A 134 18.34 -2.35 -6.22
CA ILE A 134 16.90 -2.59 -6.43
C ILE A 134 16.41 -3.77 -5.57
N LYS A 135 17.20 -4.83 -5.47
CA LYS A 135 16.87 -5.99 -4.63
C LYS A 135 16.89 -5.64 -3.14
N ALA A 136 17.87 -4.86 -2.69
CA ALA A 136 17.91 -4.35 -1.31
C ALA A 136 16.71 -3.45 -1.04
N TRP A 137 16.42 -2.53 -1.96
CA TRP A 137 15.27 -1.63 -1.92
C TRP A 137 13.95 -2.41 -1.80
N LEU A 138 13.76 -3.50 -2.55
CA LEU A 138 12.55 -4.33 -2.47
C LEU A 138 12.35 -4.90 -1.07
N LYS A 139 13.42 -5.36 -0.41
CA LYS A 139 13.37 -5.86 0.97
C LYS A 139 13.03 -4.74 1.96
N GLU A 140 13.73 -3.61 1.88
CA GLU A 140 13.47 -2.49 2.79
C GLU A 140 12.05 -1.92 2.61
N ALA A 141 11.56 -1.85 1.36
CA ALA A 141 10.20 -1.43 1.06
C ALA A 141 9.18 -2.41 1.66
N HIS A 142 9.41 -3.73 1.51
CA HIS A 142 8.58 -4.75 2.13
C HIS A 142 8.57 -4.62 3.65
N ASP A 143 9.73 -4.58 4.28
CA ASP A 143 9.87 -4.48 5.75
C ASP A 143 9.14 -3.23 6.27
N THR A 144 9.24 -2.10 5.56
CA THR A 144 8.52 -0.87 5.88
C THR A 144 7.01 -1.03 5.81
N THR A 145 6.49 -1.61 4.71
CA THR A 145 5.05 -1.85 4.55
C THR A 145 4.53 -2.86 5.58
N HIS A 146 5.31 -3.90 5.85
CA HIS A 146 4.99 -4.97 6.78
C HIS A 146 4.93 -4.46 8.22
N ASP A 147 5.98 -3.78 8.69
CA ASP A 147 6.03 -3.17 10.02
C ASP A 147 4.89 -2.15 10.22
N TRP A 148 4.61 -1.30 9.22
CA TRP A 148 3.48 -0.37 9.28
C TRP A 148 2.14 -1.11 9.44
N PHE A 149 1.87 -2.10 8.59
CA PHE A 149 0.62 -2.84 8.60
C PHE A 149 0.40 -3.55 9.94
N PHE A 150 1.40 -4.26 10.45
CA PHE A 150 1.28 -4.97 11.73
C PHE A 150 1.09 -4.02 12.92
N ARG A 151 1.75 -2.85 12.94
CA ARG A 151 1.48 -1.81 13.97
C ARG A 151 0.07 -1.26 13.87
N GLN A 152 -0.42 -1.10 12.65
CA GLN A 152 -1.76 -0.62 12.37
C GLN A 152 -2.84 -1.59 12.90
N ILE A 153 -2.68 -2.89 12.66
CA ILE A 153 -3.70 -3.89 13.06
C ILE A 153 -3.49 -4.50 14.44
N ASP A 154 -2.38 -4.18 15.13
CA ASP A 154 -2.08 -4.70 16.48
C ASP A 154 -3.28 -4.53 17.43
N GLY A 155 -3.74 -5.61 18.06
CA GLY A 155 -5.02 -5.65 18.79
C GLY A 155 -6.10 -6.47 18.06
N GLU A 156 -7.31 -5.93 17.93
CA GLU A 156 -8.52 -6.67 17.50
C GLU A 156 -8.43 -7.30 16.12
N LEU A 157 -7.72 -6.68 15.16
CA LEU A 157 -7.59 -7.21 13.80
C LEU A 157 -6.39 -8.15 13.63
N LEU A 158 -5.48 -8.24 14.61
CA LEU A 158 -4.27 -9.06 14.50
C LEU A 158 -4.60 -10.56 14.33
N GLU A 159 -5.68 -11.05 14.95
CA GLU A 159 -6.08 -12.46 14.82
C GLU A 159 -6.55 -12.84 13.41
N LYS A 160 -7.01 -11.87 12.62
CA LYS A 160 -7.49 -12.09 11.25
C LYS A 160 -6.37 -12.21 10.22
N TYR A 161 -5.23 -11.56 10.46
CA TYR A 161 -4.12 -11.46 9.50
C TYR A 161 -2.80 -12.08 10.01
N LYS A 162 -2.87 -12.90 11.07
CA LYS A 162 -1.83 -13.89 11.38
C LYS A 162 -1.93 -15.06 10.41
#